data_AF-A0A4Q3SW25-F1
#
_entry.id   AF-A0A4Q3SW25-F1
#
_cell.length_a   1.000
_cell.length_b   1.000
_cell.length_c   1.000
_cell.angle_alpha   90.00
_cell.angle_beta   90.00
_cell.angle_gamma   90.00
#
_symmetry.space_group_name_H-M   'P 1'
#
loop_
_entity.id
_entity.type
_entity.pdbx_description
1 polymer ?
#
loop_
_entity_poly.entity_id
_entity_poly.type
_entity_poly.pdbx_seq_one_letter_code
_entity_poly.pdbx_strand_id
1 'polypeptide(L)' 'AKALKPGGLLAVWSSGPSNEFARRLRTTGYQVEEVRANANRKGKGARHVIWIATKA' A
#
# COMPACT_ATOMS: atom_id res chain seq x y z
N ALA A 1 22.00 1.71 2.67
CA ALA A 1 21.58 2.55 1.52
C ALA A 1 20.10 2.88 1.64
N LYS A 2 19.65 4.09 1.25
CA LYS A 2 18.21 4.40 1.12
C LYS A 2 17.72 3.86 -0.23
N ALA A 3 16.72 2.98 -0.22
CA ALA A 3 16.21 2.35 -1.44
C ALA A 3 15.45 3.32 -2.37
N LEU A 4 14.85 4.37 -1.80
CA LEU A 4 14.09 5.38 -2.54
C LEU A 4 14.66 6.80 -2.34
N LYS A 5 14.74 7.56 -3.43
CA LYS A 5 14.98 9.02 -3.44
C LYS A 5 13.70 9.78 -3.02
N PRO A 6 13.79 11.05 -2.60
CA PRO A 6 12.59 11.91 -2.45
C PRO A 6 11.75 11.90 -3.73
N GLY A 7 10.44 11.84 -3.60
CA GLY A 7 9.49 11.63 -4.72
C GLY A 7 9.44 10.20 -5.26
N GLY A 8 10.23 9.27 -4.72
CA GLY A 8 10.23 7.86 -5.14
C GLY A 8 8.96 7.11 -4.72
N LEU A 9 8.53 6.18 -5.57
CA LEU A 9 7.31 5.39 -5.40
C LEU A 9 7.59 4.02 -4.77
N LEU A 10 6.78 3.66 -3.78
CA LEU A 10 6.68 2.32 -3.20
C LEU A 10 5.29 1.77 -3.51
N ALA A 11 5.21 0.63 -4.20
CA ALA A 11 3.98 -0.10 -4.44
C ALA A 11 4.04 -1.48 -3.76
N VAL A 12 3.08 -1.77 -2.88
CA VAL A 12 3.02 -3.03 -2.13
C VAL A 12 1.65 -3.67 -2.28
N TRP A 13 1.60 -4.94 -2.68
CA TRP A 13 0.39 -5.74 -2.70
C TRP A 13 0.31 -6.63 -1.45
N SER A 14 -0.89 -6.77 -0.90
CA SER A 14 -1.20 -7.69 0.19
C SER A 14 -2.50 -8.43 -0.05
N SER A 15 -2.53 -9.69 0.39
CA SER A 15 -3.71 -10.54 0.31
C SER A 15 -4.89 -10.00 1.13
N GLY A 16 -4.63 -9.21 2.17
CA GLY A 16 -5.63 -8.61 3.04
C GLY A 16 -5.20 -7.26 3.67
N PRO A 17 -6.13 -6.55 4.33
CA PRO A 17 -5.85 -5.27 4.94
C PRO A 17 -4.96 -5.41 6.19
N SER A 18 -4.10 -4.42 6.42
CA SER A 18 -3.34 -4.27 7.66
C SER A 18 -3.28 -2.80 8.07
N ASN A 19 -4.05 -2.45 9.10
CA ASN A 19 -4.09 -1.10 9.65
C ASN A 19 -2.73 -0.69 10.23
N GLU A 20 -1.99 -1.64 10.79
CA GLU A 20 -0.67 -1.40 11.34
C GLU A 20 0.34 -1.07 10.24
N PHE A 21 0.31 -1.80 9.13
CA PHE A 21 1.18 -1.55 7.99
C PHE A 21 0.95 -0.16 7.40
N ALA A 22 -0.32 0.18 7.17
CA ALA A 22 -0.70 1.49 6.64
C ALA A 22 -0.30 2.63 7.59
N ARG A 23 -0.42 2.42 8.91
CA ARG A 23 0.04 3.38 9.92
C ARG A 23 1.55 3.57 9.85
N ARG A 24 2.32 2.48 9.79
CA ARG A 24 3.80 2.52 9.71
C ARG A 24 4.28 3.27 8.46
N LEU A 25 3.63 3.06 7.31
CA LEU A 25 3.95 3.83 6.09
C LEU A 25 3.73 5.33 6.28
N ARG A 26 2.60 5.74 6.86
CA ARG A 26 2.31 7.16 7.12
C ARG A 26 3.30 7.77 8.12
N THR A 27 3.59 7.09 9.22
CA THR A 27 4.49 7.61 10.27
C THR A 27 5.95 7.68 9.83
N THR A 28 6.33 6.97 8.76
CA THR A 28 7.69 7.01 8.18
C THR A 28 7.87 8.09 7.12
N GLY A 29 6.87 8.97 6.94
CA GLY A 29 6.93 10.12 6.05
C GLY A 29 6.51 9.83 4.60
N TYR A 30 5.83 8.72 4.35
CA TYR A 30 5.22 8.49 3.04
C TYR A 30 3.82 9.10 2.98
N GLN A 31 3.49 9.67 1.82
CA GLN A 31 2.10 9.92 1.42
C GLN A 31 1.52 8.62 0.88
N VAL A 32 0.46 8.10 1.51
CA VAL A 32 -0.04 6.73 1.25
C VAL A 32 -1.47 6.75 0.73
N GLU A 33 -1.69 6.12 -0.40
CA GLU A 33 -2.99 5.75 -0.96
C GLU A 33 -3.26 4.25 -0.74
N GLU A 34 -4.48 3.91 -0.30
CA GLU A 34 -4.94 2.54 -0.11
C GLU A 34 -5.95 2.16 -1.18
N VAL A 35 -5.53 1.29 -2.11
CA VAL A 35 -6.39 0.78 -3.18
C VAL A 35 -6.90 -0.60 -2.80
N ARG A 36 -8.22 -0.74 -2.62
CA ARG A 36 -8.86 -2.03 -2.36
C ARG A 36 -9.19 -2.71 -3.69
N ALA A 37 -8.65 -3.90 -3.88
CA ALA A 37 -8.88 -4.69 -5.09
C ALA A 37 -9.64 -5.98 -4.77
N ASN A 38 -10.53 -6.39 -5.66
CA ASN A 38 -11.20 -7.69 -5.56
C ASN A 38 -10.20 -8.80 -5.93
N ALA A 39 -10.12 -9.87 -5.13
CA ALA A 39 -9.25 -11.00 -5.44
C ALA A 39 -9.68 -11.78 -6.71
N ASN A 40 -10.92 -11.60 -7.15
CA ASN A 40 -11.52 -12.38 -8.22
C ASN A 40 -12.33 -11.44 -9.14
N ARG A 41 -12.29 -11.70 -10.46
CA ARG A 41 -13.05 -10.96 -11.47
C ARG A 41 -14.57 -10.96 -11.24
N LYS A 42 -15.10 -11.97 -10.53
CA LYS A 42 -16.54 -12.11 -10.21
C LYS A 42 -16.97 -11.35 -8.94
N GLY A 43 -16.08 -10.58 -8.30
CA GLY A 43 -16.40 -9.74 -7.14
C GLY A 43 -16.77 -10.51 -5.86
N LYS A 44 -16.71 -11.83 -5.87
CA LYS A 44 -16.94 -12.72 -4.72
C LYS A 44 -15.60 -13.20 -4.20
N GLY A 45 -15.29 -12.94 -2.93
CA GLY A 45 -14.06 -13.41 -2.29
C GLY A 45 -13.36 -12.37 -1.42
N ALA A 46 -12.16 -12.71 -0.97
CA ALA A 46 -11.30 -11.83 -0.18
C ALA A 46 -10.96 -10.53 -0.94
N ARG A 47 -10.68 -9.45 -0.18
CA ARG A 47 -10.21 -8.18 -0.75
C ARG A 47 -8.72 -8.05 -0.50
N HIS A 48 -7.99 -7.83 -1.58
CA HIS A 48 -6.58 -7.44 -1.53
C HIS A 48 -6.48 -5.94 -1.27
N VAL A 49 -5.31 -5.53 -0.77
CA VAL A 49 -4.97 -4.12 -0.63
C VAL A 49 -3.66 -3.87 -1.36
N ILE A 50 -3.65 -2.82 -2.17
CA ILE A 50 -2.44 -2.27 -2.76
C ILE A 50 -2.18 -0.93 -2.08
N TRP A 51 -1.03 -0.78 -1.45
CA TRP A 51 -0.56 0.53 -0.97
C TRP A 51 0.32 1.15 -2.03
N ILE A 52 -0.02 2.37 -2.43
CA ILE A 52 0.80 3.23 -3.27
C ILE A 52 1.31 4.35 -2.38
N ALA A 53 2.62 4.43 -2.19
CA ALA A 53 3.25 5.30 -1.22
C ALA A 53 4.38 6.13 -1.86
N THR A 54 4.25 7.45 -1.82
CA THR A 54 5.28 8.37 -2.32
C THR A 54 6.11 8.88 -1.17
N LYS A 55 7.43 8.78 -1.29
CA LYS A 55 8.35 9.33 -0.29
C LYS A 55 8.33 10.85 -0.38
N ALA A 56 7.98 11.52 0.72
CA ALA A 56 8.12 12.97 0.83
C ALA A 56 9.58 13.41 0.64
#